data_AF-A0A1X0T0H0-F1
#
_entry.id   AF-A0A1X0T0H0-F1
#
_cell.length_a   1.000
_cell.length_b   1.000
_cell.length_c   1.000
_cell.angle_alpha   90.00
_cell.angle_beta   90.00
_cell.angle_gamma   90.00
#
_symmetry.space_group_name_H-M   'P 1'
#
loop_
_entity.id
_entity.type
_entity.pdbx_description
1 polymer ?
#
loop_
_entity_poly.entity_id
_entity_poly.type
_entity_poly.pdbx_seq_one_letter_code
_entity_poly.pdbx_strand_id
1 'polypeptide(L)'
;MTALPEARIIAAVPLAKGGGSRAVAVDEGGVCHVCKVETGSDVQTVEQSFTAEMAREIARRVLAGDERVVTAPGTLRILAAALLTDGVTR
;
A
#
# COMPACT_ATOMS: atom_id res chain seq x y z
N MET A 1 10.32 11.27 -10.49
CA MET A 1 8.84 11.24 -10.55
C MET A 1 8.48 10.12 -11.50
N THR A 2 8.05 8.98 -10.97
CA THR A 2 7.66 7.83 -11.80
C THR A 2 6.14 7.80 -11.77
N ALA A 3 5.51 8.19 -12.87
CA ALA A 3 4.10 7.88 -13.07
C ALA A 3 3.96 6.37 -12.97
N LEU A 4 3.01 5.89 -12.17
CA LEU A 4 2.75 4.45 -12.05
C LEU A 4 2.38 3.91 -13.43
N PRO A 5 3.14 2.97 -14.00
CA PRO A 5 2.71 2.28 -15.22
C PRO A 5 1.42 1.54 -14.90
N GLU A 6 0.36 1.81 -15.67
CA GLU A 6 -0.94 1.10 -15.71
C GLU A 6 -1.42 0.42 -14.41
N ALA A 7 -1.33 1.14 -13.28
CA ALA A 7 -1.75 0.60 -11.99
C ALA A 7 -3.25 0.85 -11.77
N ARG A 8 -4.00 -0.23 -11.54
CA ARG A 8 -5.44 -0.15 -11.24
C ARG A 8 -5.65 0.15 -9.77
N ILE A 9 -6.37 1.22 -9.44
CA ILE A 9 -6.80 1.50 -8.07
C ILE A 9 -7.87 0.48 -7.66
N ILE A 10 -7.61 -0.21 -6.55
CA ILE A 10 -8.50 -1.25 -6.01
C ILE A 10 -9.20 -0.80 -4.73
N ALA A 11 -8.61 0.15 -4.00
CA ALA A 11 -9.19 0.74 -2.81
C ALA A 11 -8.72 2.19 -2.67
N ALA A 12 -9.60 3.07 -2.19
CA ALA A 12 -9.24 4.43 -1.80
C ALA A 12 -9.87 4.74 -0.45
N VAL A 13 -9.06 5.17 0.51
CA VAL A 13 -9.45 5.45 1.89
C VAL A 13 -9.18 6.93 2.18
N PRO A 14 -10.19 7.72 2.55
CA PRO A 14 -10.01 9.12 2.91
C PRO A 14 -9.00 9.30 4.05
N LEU A 15 -8.16 10.33 3.95
CA LEU A 15 -7.26 10.70 5.04
C LEU A 15 -8.07 11.24 6.23
N ALA A 16 -7.74 10.80 7.45
CA ALA A 16 -8.48 11.16 8.67
C ALA A 16 -8.56 12.67 8.94
N LYS A 17 -7.59 13.46 8.46
CA LYS A 17 -7.55 14.93 8.60
C LYS A 17 -8.02 15.67 7.34
N GLY A 18 -8.62 14.97 6.38
CA GLY A 18 -8.95 15.52 5.06
C GLY A 18 -7.72 15.74 4.17
N GLY A 19 -7.90 16.47 3.07
CA GLY A 19 -6.82 16.85 2.14
C GLY A 19 -6.44 15.79 1.11
N GLY A 20 -7.17 14.68 1.05
CA GLY A 20 -6.95 13.65 0.04
C GLY A 20 -7.36 12.25 0.50
N SER A 21 -6.90 11.25 -0.25
CA SER A 21 -7.08 9.84 0.06
C SER A 21 -5.75 9.10 0.00
N ARG A 22 -5.66 7.99 0.73
CA ARG A 22 -4.69 6.93 0.41
C ARG A 22 -5.35 5.97 -0.57
N ALA A 23 -4.74 5.77 -1.72
CA ALA A 23 -5.14 4.74 -2.67
C ALA A 23 -4.22 3.53 -2.55
N VAL A 24 -4.79 2.33 -2.73
CA VAL A 24 -4.04 1.12 -3.03
C VAL A 24 -4.24 0.83 -4.50
N ALA A 25 -3.14 0.74 -5.24
CA ALA A 25 -3.12 0.39 -6.64
C ALA A 25 -2.34 -0.91 -6.85
N VAL A 26 -2.72 -1.68 -7.86
CA VAL A 26 -2.02 -2.90 -8.27
C VAL A 26 -1.61 -2.75 -9.73
N ASP A 27 -0.32 -2.93 -10.01
CA ASP A 27 0.20 -2.93 -11.38
C ASP A 27 -0.02 -4.28 -12.07
N GLU A 28 0.28 -4.36 -13.37
CA GLU A 28 0.15 -5.61 -14.14
C GLU A 28 1.07 -6.74 -13.63
N GLY A 29 2.16 -6.39 -12.95
CA GLY A 29 3.07 -7.35 -12.31
C GLY A 29 2.57 -7.89 -10.97
N GLY A 30 1.40 -7.43 -10.50
CA GLY A 30 0.84 -7.79 -9.20
C GLY A 30 1.54 -7.10 -8.02
N VAL A 31 2.33 -6.06 -8.27
CA VAL A 31 2.93 -5.24 -7.22
C VAL A 31 1.88 -4.30 -6.67
N CYS A 32 1.78 -4.24 -5.35
CA CYS A 32 0.87 -3.35 -4.65
C CYS A 32 1.57 -2.04 -4.31
N HIS A 33 0.91 -0.92 -4.60
CA HIS A 33 1.38 0.42 -4.35
C HIS A 33 0.42 1.14 -3.40
N VAL A 34 0.95 1.68 -2.31
CA VAL A 34 0.25 2.65 -1.46
C VAL A 34 0.58 4.04 -1.97
N CYS A 35 -0.45 4.77 -2.38
CA CYS A 35 -0.32 6.07 -3.02
C CYS A 35 -1.07 7.12 -2.22
N LYS A 36 -0.51 8.33 -2.15
CA LYS A 36 -1.23 9.53 -1.70
C LYS A 36 -1.85 10.21 -2.91
N VAL A 37 -3.14 10.49 -2.83
CA VAL A 37 -3.91 11.26 -3.82
C VAL A 37 -4.40 12.53 -3.13
N GLU A 38 -3.92 13.69 -3.55
CA GLU A 38 -4.28 14.98 -2.94
C GLU A 38 -5.56 15.54 -3.57
N THR A 39 -6.39 16.20 -2.77
CA THR A 39 -7.62 16.81 -3.27
C THR A 39 -7.30 17.91 -4.30
N GLY A 40 -7.87 17.80 -5.50
CA GLY A 40 -7.65 18.77 -6.58
C GLY A 40 -6.37 18.55 -7.38
N SER A 41 -5.67 17.45 -7.16
CA SER A 41 -4.49 17.03 -7.93
C SER A 41 -4.75 15.68 -8.59
N ASP A 42 -4.48 15.59 -9.88
CA ASP A 42 -4.47 14.32 -10.62
C ASP A 42 -3.16 13.53 -10.40
N VAL A 43 -2.22 14.11 -9.64
CA VAL A 43 -0.92 13.49 -9.39
C VAL A 43 -1.01 12.53 -8.21
N GLN A 44 -0.75 11.25 -8.48
CA GLN A 44 -0.59 10.22 -7.47
C GLN A 44 0.89 10.12 -7.06
N THR A 45 1.17 10.18 -5.75
CA THR A 45 2.52 9.97 -5.23
C THR A 45 2.61 8.62 -4.56
N VAL A 46 3.46 7.74 -5.09
CA VAL A 46 3.74 6.44 -4.47
C VAL A 46 4.50 6.66 -3.17
N GLU A 47 3.92 6.25 -2.06
CA GLU A 47 4.56 6.30 -0.74
C GLU A 47 5.28 4.99 -0.43
N GLN A 48 4.74 3.86 -0.88
CA GLN A 48 5.29 2.53 -0.60
C GLN A 48 4.87 1.52 -1.66
N SER A 49 5.76 0.59 -2.00
CA SER A 49 5.47 -0.53 -2.91
C SER A 49 5.89 -1.84 -2.26
N PHE A 50 5.12 -2.90 -2.48
CA PHE A 50 5.41 -4.21 -1.93
C PHE A 50 4.80 -5.32 -2.79
N THR A 51 5.42 -6.49 -2.78
CA THR A 51 4.85 -7.71 -3.37
C THR A 51 4.05 -8.48 -2.32
N ALA A 52 3.19 -9.40 -2.77
CA ALA A 52 2.49 -10.32 -1.86
C ALA A 52 3.47 -11.15 -1.01
N GLU A 53 4.62 -11.54 -1.56
CA GLU A 53 5.67 -12.26 -0.82
C GLU A 53 6.25 -11.40 0.31
N MET A 54 6.58 -10.14 0.02
CA MET A 54 7.10 -9.20 1.02
C MET A 54 6.09 -8.97 2.15
N ALA A 55 4.80 -8.80 1.82
CA ALA A 55 3.75 -8.64 2.81
C ALA A 55 3.62 -9.87 3.72
N ARG A 56 3.68 -11.09 3.15
CA ARG A 56 3.67 -12.35 3.90
C ARG A 56 4.87 -12.46 4.84
N GLU A 57 6.06 -12.10 4.36
CA GLU A 57 7.27 -12.14 5.19
C GLU A 57 7.22 -11.12 6.34
N ILE A 58 6.75 -9.89 6.07
CA ILE A 58 6.54 -8.88 7.11
C ILE A 58 5.52 -9.38 8.15
N ALA A 59 4.41 -9.98 7.71
CA ALA A 59 3.41 -10.54 8.62
C ALA A 59 4.01 -11.64 9.51
N ARG A 60 4.83 -12.54 8.94
CA ARG A 60 5.54 -13.58 9.72
C ARG A 60 6.45 -12.97 10.78
N ARG A 61 7.25 -11.95 10.44
CA ARG A 61 8.17 -11.29 11.39
C ARG A 61 7.44 -10.54 12.48
N VAL A 62 6.35 -9.86 12.16
CA VAL A 62 5.49 -9.21 13.16
C VAL A 62 4.92 -10.25 14.13
N LEU A 63 4.40 -11.38 13.62
CA LEU A 63 3.91 -12.47 14.48
C LEU A 63 5.00 -13.12 15.33
N ALA A 64 6.23 -13.18 14.82
CA ALA A 64 7.39 -13.67 15.56
C ALA A 64 7.91 -12.69 16.62
N GLY A 65 7.34 -11.49 16.73
CA GLY A 65 7.77 -10.46 17.68
C GLY A 65 9.05 -9.74 17.30
N ASP A 66 9.39 -9.66 16.00
CA ASP A 66 10.57 -8.91 15.53
C ASP A 66 10.37 -7.39 15.73
N GLU A 67 10.98 -6.85 16.80
CA GLU A 67 10.88 -5.44 17.20
C GLU A 67 11.31 -4.45 16.09
N ARG A 68 12.23 -4.87 15.20
CA ARG A 68 12.70 -4.03 14.10
C ARG A 68 11.62 -3.79 13.06
N VAL A 69 10.73 -4.77 12.87
CA VAL A 69 9.64 -4.68 11.89
C VAL A 69 8.44 -3.96 12.48
N VAL A 70 8.10 -4.20 13.75
CA VAL A 70 6.96 -3.58 14.44
C VAL A 70 7.11 -2.05 14.52
N THR A 71 8.33 -1.56 14.69
CA THR A 71 8.61 -0.12 14.85
C THR A 71 8.71 0.65 13.52
N ALA A 72 8.73 -0.04 12.38
CA ALA A 72 8.88 0.62 11.09
C ALA A 72 7.57 1.31 10.65
N PRO A 73 7.58 2.63 10.34
CA PRO A 73 6.37 3.41 10.04
C PRO A 73 5.52 2.93 8.84
N GLY A 74 6.12 2.17 7.92
CA GLY A 74 5.46 1.62 6.74
C GLY A 74 4.85 0.23 6.94
N THR A 75 5.25 -0.50 8.00
CA THR A 75 4.84 -1.90 8.23
C THR A 75 3.32 -2.05 8.30
N LEU A 76 2.66 -1.21 9.09
CA LEU A 76 1.20 -1.26 9.25
C LEU A 76 0.45 -0.96 7.95
N ARG A 77 1.03 -0.12 7.09
CA ARG A 77 0.41 0.25 5.80
C ARG A 77 0.52 -0.88 4.81
N ILE A 78 1.66 -1.57 4.76
CA ILE A 78 1.83 -2.77 3.95
C ILE A 78 0.83 -3.84 4.39
N LEU A 79 0.73 -4.11 5.70
CA LEU A 79 -0.20 -5.13 6.21
C LEU A 79 -1.66 -4.77 5.95
N ALA A 80 -2.07 -3.53 6.20
CA ALA A 80 -3.44 -3.08 5.94
C ALA A 80 -3.77 -3.11 4.44
N ALA A 81 -2.86 -2.64 3.58
CA ALA A 81 -3.06 -2.70 2.14
C ALA A 81 -3.14 -4.15 1.64
N ALA A 82 -2.29 -5.05 2.13
CA ALA A 82 -2.33 -6.47 1.79
C ALA A 82 -3.69 -7.11 2.13
N LEU A 83 -4.26 -6.79 3.29
CA LEU A 83 -5.61 -7.26 3.67
C LEU A 83 -6.70 -6.72 2.74
N LEU A 84 -6.61 -5.44 2.34
CA LEU A 84 -7.57 -4.84 1.40
C LEU A 84 -7.41 -5.35 -0.03
N THR A 85 -6.25 -5.91 -0.37
CA THR A 85 -5.98 -6.53 -1.68
C THR A 85 -6.38 -8.01 -1.73
N ASP A 86 -6.64 -8.65 -0.59
CA ASP A 86 -6.94 -10.08 -0.52
C ASP A 86 -8.29 -10.35 -1.22
N GLY A 87 -8.25 -11.20 -2.25
CA GLY A 87 -9.40 -11.48 -3.14
C GLY A 87 -9.41 -10.72 -4.47
N VAL A 88 -8.52 -9.75 -4.69
CA VAL A 88 -8.38 -9.07 -5.99
C VAL A 88 -7.30 -9.71 -6.88
N THR A 89 -6.41 -10.49 -6.28
CA THR A 89 -5.26 -11.16 -6.92
C THR A 89 -5.47 -12.67 -7.11
N ARG A 90 -6.69 -13.18 -6.91
CA ARG A 90 -7.08 -14.58 -7.15
C ARG A 90 -7.81 -14.75 -8.47
#